data_AF-A0A0X3NMT6-F1
#
_entry.id   AF-A0A0X3NMT6-F1
#
_cell.length_a   1.000
_cell.length_b   1.000
_cell.length_c   1.000
_cell.angle_alpha   90.00
_cell.angle_beta   90.00
_cell.angle_gamma   90.00
#
_symmetry.space_group_name_H-M   'P 1'
#
loop_
_entity.id
_entity.type
_entity.pdbx_description
1 polymer ?
#
loop_
_entity_poly.entity_id
_entity_poly.type
_entity_poly.pdbx_seq_one_letter_code
_entity_poly.pdbx_strand_id
1 'polypeptide(L)'
;MFLRFVTIGTDLSTPQKLDLTQLSAICASVQTAVTRHLCRRLQRAVEFCARERLLPVSLPSSETLICRNTASSLNDSLRPAIVVSGGVGSNLFIRGALARIANHYGMRLVAPPPRLCTDNGVMIAWNGALLHDAGLRIINDSTHVDFSPTAVLGEDIRDLVRKANIKVKPLKLTSRAPP
;
A
#
# COMPACT_ATOMS: atom_id res chain seq x y z
N MET A 1 -5.37 -0.23 -14.25
CA MET A 1 -4.14 0.08 -15.01
C MET A 1 -3.99 -0.99 -16.07
N PHE A 2 -4.50 -0.76 -17.29
CA PHE A 2 -4.25 -1.64 -18.42
C PHE A 2 -2.89 -1.26 -19.01
N LEU A 3 -1.89 -2.12 -18.87
CA LEU A 3 -0.64 -1.97 -19.62
C LEU A 3 -0.87 -2.45 -21.05
N ARG A 4 -0.88 -1.52 -22.01
CA ARG A 4 -0.64 -1.84 -23.42
C ARG A 4 0.87 -2.03 -23.59
N PHE A 5 1.30 -3.24 -23.89
CA PHE A 5 2.68 -3.50 -24.30
C PHE A 5 2.88 -2.95 -25.71
N VAL A 6 3.80 -2.01 -25.88
CA VAL A 6 4.28 -1.56 -27.19
C VAL A 6 5.47 -2.45 -27.54
N THR A 7 5.30 -3.35 -28.50
CA THR A 7 6.39 -4.14 -29.07
C THR A 7 7.13 -3.29 -30.09
N ILE A 8 8.42 -3.04 -29.87
CA ILE A 8 9.30 -2.32 -30.79
C ILE A 8 9.81 -3.34 -31.84
N GLY A 9 9.32 -3.23 -33.08
CA GLY A 9 10.07 -3.56 -34.29
C GLY A 9 10.46 -5.02 -34.57
N THR A 10 9.53 -5.96 -34.56
CA THR A 10 9.73 -7.25 -35.23
C THR A 10 8.54 -7.58 -36.12
N ASP A 11 8.82 -8.13 -37.30
CA ASP A 11 7.83 -8.59 -38.29
C ASP A 11 6.70 -9.39 -37.61
N LEU A 12 5.46 -8.90 -37.77
CA LEU A 12 4.25 -9.37 -37.07
C LEU A 12 3.61 -10.60 -37.76
N SER A 13 4.29 -11.21 -38.72
CA SER A 13 3.75 -12.31 -39.53
C SER A 13 3.56 -13.62 -38.75
N THR A 14 4.19 -13.78 -37.57
CA THR A 14 3.94 -14.93 -36.67
C THR A 14 3.97 -14.53 -35.18
N PRO A 15 2.95 -14.90 -34.38
CA PRO A 15 2.97 -14.64 -32.94
C PRO A 15 4.07 -15.48 -32.29
N GLN A 16 5.14 -14.83 -31.84
CA GLN A 16 6.23 -15.49 -31.12
C GLN A 16 5.73 -15.92 -29.73
N LYS A 17 5.64 -17.23 -29.50
CA LYS A 17 5.20 -17.80 -28.22
C LYS A 17 6.33 -17.66 -27.19
N LEU A 18 6.13 -16.83 -26.17
CA LEU A 18 7.06 -16.70 -25.04
C LEU A 18 7.16 -18.01 -24.27
N ASP A 19 8.36 -18.41 -23.89
CA ASP A 19 8.55 -19.50 -22.95
C ASP A 19 8.22 -19.08 -21.51
N LEU A 20 8.06 -20.05 -20.61
CA LEU A 20 7.72 -19.79 -19.20
C LEU A 20 8.78 -18.97 -18.47
N THR A 21 10.05 -19.10 -18.85
CA THR A 21 11.17 -18.37 -18.25
C THR A 21 11.09 -16.89 -18.63
N GLN A 22 10.91 -16.58 -19.91
CA GLN A 22 10.74 -15.23 -20.43
C GLN A 22 9.51 -14.55 -19.83
N LEU A 23 8.38 -15.27 -19.76
CA LEU A 23 7.17 -14.76 -19.11
C LEU A 23 7.41 -14.43 -17.63
N SER A 24 8.05 -15.33 -16.88
CA SER A 24 8.36 -15.12 -15.47
C SER A 24 9.32 -13.93 -15.26
N ALA A 25 10.32 -13.77 -16.14
CA ALA A 25 11.26 -12.66 -16.10
C ALA A 25 10.58 -11.31 -16.36
N ILE A 26 9.65 -11.25 -17.33
CA ILE A 26 8.85 -10.05 -17.59
C ILE A 26 8.00 -9.73 -16.36
N CYS A 27 7.25 -10.70 -15.83
CA CYS A 27 6.43 -10.52 -14.63
C CYS A 27 7.25 -10.02 -13.44
N ALA A 28 8.40 -10.64 -13.17
CA ALA A 28 9.30 -10.24 -12.08
C ALA A 28 9.84 -8.82 -12.28
N SER A 29 10.21 -8.45 -13.51
CA SER A 29 10.71 -7.10 -13.82
C SER A 29 9.64 -6.03 -13.59
N VAL A 30 8.40 -6.28 -14.03
CA VAL A 30 7.24 -5.40 -13.85
C VAL A 30 6.90 -5.29 -12.37
N GLN A 31 6.81 -6.41 -11.66
CA GLN A 31 6.54 -6.44 -10.22
C GLN A 31 7.61 -5.66 -9.46
N THR A 32 8.88 -5.81 -9.81
CA THR A 32 9.99 -5.06 -9.20
C THR A 32 9.89 -3.55 -9.48
N ALA A 33 9.57 -3.15 -10.71
CA ALA A 33 9.41 -1.76 -11.09
C ALA A 33 8.24 -1.09 -10.36
N VAL A 34 7.08 -1.76 -10.30
CA VAL A 34 5.90 -1.31 -9.57
C VAL A 34 6.21 -1.20 -8.07
N THR A 35 6.86 -2.20 -7.49
CA THR A 35 7.26 -2.19 -6.07
C THR A 35 8.14 -1.00 -5.74
N ARG A 36 9.17 -0.73 -6.58
CA ARG A 36 10.04 0.45 -6.42
C ARG A 36 9.24 1.75 -6.52
N HIS A 37 8.29 1.84 -7.45
CA HIS A 37 7.43 3.01 -7.60
C HIS A 37 6.54 3.23 -6.37
N LEU A 38 5.88 2.18 -5.88
CA LEU A 38 5.05 2.23 -4.67
C LEU A 38 5.86 2.66 -3.45
N CYS A 39 7.04 2.09 -3.25
CA CYS A 39 7.91 2.47 -2.13
C CYS A 39 8.30 3.95 -2.18
N ARG A 40 8.66 4.49 -3.35
CA ARG A 40 8.97 5.92 -3.51
C ARG A 40 7.75 6.82 -3.29
N ARG A 41 6.56 6.40 -3.73
CA ARG A 41 5.31 7.13 -3.47
C ARG A 41 4.99 7.15 -1.98
N LEU A 42 5.13 6.01 -1.31
CA LEU A 42 4.91 5.87 0.12
C LEU A 42 5.88 6.75 0.92
N GLN A 43 7.18 6.71 0.62
CA GLN A 43 8.17 7.60 1.24
C GLN A 43 7.75 9.07 1.15
N ARG A 44 7.42 9.56 -0.05
CA ARG A 44 6.98 10.95 -0.23
C ARG A 44 5.71 11.27 0.55
N ALA A 45 4.76 10.36 0.62
CA ALA A 45 3.54 10.55 1.39
C ALA A 45 3.84 10.64 2.89
N VAL A 46 4.71 9.77 3.42
CA VAL A 46 5.11 9.79 4.83
C VAL A 46 5.84 11.08 5.18
N GLU A 47 6.80 11.50 4.34
CA GLU A 47 7.50 12.79 4.52
C GLU A 47 6.54 13.99 4.47
N PHE A 48 5.54 13.95 3.58
CA PHE A 48 4.52 14.99 3.50
C PHE A 48 3.70 15.04 4.79
N CYS A 49 3.17 13.90 5.25
CA CYS A 49 2.41 13.83 6.50
C CYS A 49 3.25 14.25 7.72
N ALA A 50 4.55 13.98 7.72
CA ALA A 50 5.48 14.45 8.74
C ALA A 50 5.56 15.99 8.77
N ARG A 51 5.77 16.61 7.61
CA ARG A 51 5.91 18.07 7.45
C ARG A 51 4.64 18.82 7.83
N GLU A 52 3.50 18.30 7.39
CA GLU A 52 2.17 18.87 7.66
C GLU A 52 1.60 18.46 9.03
N ARG A 53 2.37 17.72 9.84
CA ARG A 53 1.97 17.26 11.19
C ARG A 53 0.65 16.47 11.21
N LEU A 54 0.42 15.67 10.17
CA LEU A 54 -0.77 14.82 10.02
C LEU A 54 -0.65 13.47 10.75
N LEU A 55 0.47 13.22 11.42
CA LEU A 55 0.72 11.98 12.17
C LEU A 55 0.70 12.26 13.68
N PRO A 56 0.13 11.35 14.49
CA PRO A 56 -0.04 11.54 15.93
C PRO A 56 1.28 11.57 16.73
N VAL A 57 2.39 11.14 16.12
CA VAL A 57 3.73 11.11 16.73
C VAL A 57 4.73 11.69 15.74
N SER A 58 5.64 12.53 16.23
CA SER A 58 6.76 13.05 15.44
C SER A 58 7.62 11.89 14.95
N LEU A 59 7.69 11.72 13.63
CA LEU A 59 8.58 10.74 13.01
C LEU A 59 10.04 11.05 13.36
N PRO A 60 10.89 10.04 13.58
CA PRO A 60 12.31 10.28 13.74
C PRO A 60 12.84 10.97 12.47
N SER A 61 13.40 12.16 12.64
CA SER A 61 14.04 12.89 11.55
C SER A 61 15.21 12.07 10.99
N SER A 62 15.44 12.15 9.67
CA SER A 62 16.47 11.37 8.95
C SER A 62 17.89 11.48 9.51
N GLU A 63 18.17 12.48 10.36
CA GLU A 63 19.45 12.68 11.04
C GLU A 63 19.55 11.97 12.40
N THR A 64 18.42 11.63 13.03
CA THR A 64 18.38 10.92 14.33
C THR A 64 18.25 9.41 14.12
N LEU A 65 19.04 8.86 13.20
CA LEU A 65 19.12 7.43 12.90
C LEU A 65 20.20 6.75 13.76
N ILE A 66 20.32 7.17 15.03
CA ILE A 66 21.25 6.60 16.00
C ILE A 66 20.49 6.41 17.32
N CYS A 67 19.94 5.21 17.50
CA CYS A 67 20.01 4.40 18.73
C CYS A 67 18.87 3.38 18.73
N ARG A 68 19.27 2.13 18.56
CA ARG A 68 18.45 0.91 18.46
C ARG A 68 17.61 0.55 19.70
N ASN A 69 17.53 1.36 20.75
CA ASN A 69 17.06 0.89 22.06
C ASN A 69 15.95 1.72 22.74
N THR A 70 15.41 2.78 22.12
CA THR A 70 14.28 3.57 22.71
C THR A 70 12.91 3.24 22.12
N ALA A 71 12.80 2.21 21.28
CA ALA A 71 11.50 1.68 20.82
C ALA A 71 10.78 0.81 21.87
N SER A 72 11.30 0.72 23.10
CA SER A 72 10.73 -0.10 24.17
C SER A 72 9.72 0.62 25.07
N SER A 73 9.47 1.93 24.90
CA SER A 73 8.63 2.70 25.83
C SER A 73 7.37 3.33 25.21
N LEU A 74 7.13 3.18 23.90
CA LEU A 74 5.85 3.59 23.27
C LEU A 74 5.01 2.33 23.04
N ASN A 75 3.79 2.32 23.57
CA ASN A 75 2.82 1.25 23.34
C ASN A 75 2.64 1.04 21.82
N ASP A 76 2.74 -0.20 21.36
CA ASP A 76 2.74 -0.54 19.93
C ASP A 76 1.52 0.04 19.18
N SER A 77 0.39 0.12 19.88
CA SER A 77 -0.88 0.68 19.39
C SER A 77 -0.82 2.17 19.05
N LEU A 78 0.13 2.93 19.62
CA LEU A 78 0.28 4.37 19.36
C LEU A 78 1.10 4.67 18.10
N ARG A 79 1.78 3.67 17.53
CA ARG A 79 2.56 3.86 16.31
C ARG A 79 1.64 4.03 15.10
N PRO A 80 1.85 5.05 14.26
CA PRO A 80 1.16 5.18 12.99
C PRO A 80 1.27 3.91 12.16
N ALA A 81 0.21 3.56 11.44
CA ALA A 81 0.16 2.36 10.63
C ALA A 81 -0.03 2.69 9.15
N ILE A 82 0.70 1.98 8.30
CA ILE A 82 0.44 1.89 6.86
C ILE A 82 -0.43 0.66 6.66
N VAL A 83 -1.66 0.87 6.19
CA VAL A 83 -2.61 -0.21 5.90
C VAL A 83 -2.55 -0.55 4.41
N VAL A 84 -2.40 -1.83 4.08
CA VAL A 84 -2.39 -2.31 2.70
C VAL A 84 -3.35 -3.47 2.55
N SER A 85 -4.19 -3.42 1.53
CA SER A 85 -5.16 -4.46 1.18
C SER A 85 -5.15 -4.72 -0.35
N GLY A 86 -6.09 -5.51 -0.85
CA GLY A 86 -6.20 -5.90 -2.25
C GLY A 86 -5.10 -6.84 -2.73
N GLY A 87 -4.98 -6.98 -4.05
CA GLY A 87 -3.91 -7.78 -4.67
C GLY A 87 -2.48 -7.32 -4.31
N VAL A 88 -2.32 -6.06 -3.89
CA VAL A 88 -1.05 -5.54 -3.37
C VAL A 88 -0.76 -6.10 -1.98
N GLY A 89 -1.77 -6.16 -1.10
CA GLY A 89 -1.64 -6.69 0.26
C GLY A 89 -1.44 -8.21 0.31
N SER A 90 -1.95 -8.96 -0.69
CA SER A 90 -1.72 -10.40 -0.82
C SER A 90 -0.35 -10.75 -1.43
N ASN A 91 0.29 -9.82 -2.12
CA ASN A 91 1.60 -10.04 -2.74
C ASN A 91 2.73 -9.89 -1.70
N LEU A 92 3.32 -11.03 -1.29
CA LEU A 92 4.34 -11.06 -0.24
C LEU A 92 5.59 -10.24 -0.58
N PHE A 93 6.00 -10.19 -1.85
CA PHE A 93 7.15 -9.40 -2.29
C PHE A 93 6.89 -7.90 -2.13
N ILE A 94 5.72 -7.40 -2.56
CA ILE A 94 5.35 -6.00 -2.39
C ILE A 94 5.18 -5.69 -0.90
N ARG A 95 4.47 -6.54 -0.15
CA ARG A 95 4.25 -6.40 1.29
C ARG A 95 5.58 -6.30 2.05
N GLY A 96 6.55 -7.17 1.75
CA GLY A 96 7.88 -7.13 2.36
C GLY A 96 8.65 -5.84 2.06
N ALA A 97 8.56 -5.32 0.83
CA ALA A 97 9.15 -4.04 0.49
C ALA A 97 8.51 -2.87 1.24
N LEU A 98 7.17 -2.83 1.31
CA LEU A 98 6.45 -1.80 2.06
C LEU A 98 6.71 -1.88 3.58
N ALA A 99 6.87 -3.10 4.13
CA ALA A 99 7.21 -3.31 5.54
C ALA A 99 8.57 -2.67 5.88
N ARG A 100 9.54 -2.74 4.96
CA ARG A 100 10.84 -2.07 5.14
C ARG A 100 10.73 -0.56 5.14
N ILE A 101 9.84 0.00 4.31
CA ILE A 101 9.55 1.44 4.34
C ILE A 101 8.91 1.82 5.68
N ALA A 102 7.90 1.06 6.12
CA ALA A 102 7.23 1.30 7.41
C ALA A 102 8.25 1.27 8.57
N ASN A 103 9.09 0.23 8.63
CA ASN A 103 10.12 0.08 9.65
C ASN A 103 11.14 1.23 9.63
N HIS A 104 11.53 1.71 8.44
CA HIS A 104 12.45 2.85 8.31
C HIS A 104 11.89 4.11 8.96
N TYR A 105 10.57 4.31 8.88
CA TYR A 105 9.87 5.44 9.49
C TYR A 105 9.35 5.15 10.91
N GLY A 106 9.65 4.00 11.50
CA GLY A 106 9.11 3.63 12.83
C GLY A 106 7.60 3.39 12.84
N MET A 107 6.99 3.13 11.68
CA MET A 107 5.57 2.85 11.51
C MET A 107 5.31 1.34 11.46
N ARG A 108 4.06 0.94 11.72
CA ARG A 108 3.61 -0.44 11.52
C ARG A 108 3.13 -0.64 10.08
N LEU A 109 3.31 -1.85 9.55
CA LEU A 109 2.59 -2.28 8.34
C LEU A 109 1.47 -3.23 8.75
N VAL A 110 0.22 -2.86 8.46
CA VAL A 110 -0.96 -3.69 8.74
C VAL A 110 -1.54 -4.17 7.42
N ALA A 111 -1.65 -5.49 7.27
CA ALA A 111 -2.31 -6.10 6.14
C ALA A 111 -2.99 -7.40 6.60
N PRO A 112 -4.20 -7.72 6.10
CA PRO A 112 -4.88 -8.97 6.42
C PRO A 112 -4.05 -10.21 6.02
N PRO A 113 -4.45 -11.40 6.48
CA PRO A 113 -4.00 -12.65 5.86
C PRO A 113 -4.28 -12.62 4.34
N PRO A 114 -3.37 -13.13 3.48
CA PRO A 114 -3.50 -13.01 2.02
C PRO A 114 -4.87 -13.43 1.45
N ARG A 115 -5.48 -14.48 2.02
CA ARG A 115 -6.81 -14.99 1.64
C ARG A 115 -7.96 -14.00 1.89
N LEU A 116 -7.74 -12.98 2.73
CA LEU A 116 -8.71 -11.95 3.09
C LEU A 116 -8.36 -10.58 2.49
N CYS A 117 -7.25 -10.45 1.75
CA CYS A 117 -6.86 -9.18 1.15
C CYS A 117 -7.70 -8.82 -0.09
N THR A 118 -8.23 -9.79 -0.81
CA THR A 118 -9.12 -9.58 -1.98
C THR A 118 -10.58 -9.47 -1.55
N ASP A 119 -11.43 -8.95 -2.43
CA ASP A 119 -12.86 -8.76 -2.14
C ASP A 119 -13.52 -10.06 -1.65
N ASN A 120 -14.15 -9.98 -0.49
CA ASN A 120 -14.81 -11.12 0.16
C ASN A 120 -16.02 -10.68 0.99
N GLY A 121 -16.97 -11.59 1.22
CA GLY A 121 -18.18 -11.27 2.01
C GLY A 121 -17.90 -10.94 3.48
N VAL A 122 -16.78 -11.41 4.03
CA VAL A 122 -16.41 -11.17 5.44
C VAL A 122 -16.13 -9.69 5.69
N MET A 123 -15.45 -8.99 4.77
CA MET A 123 -15.19 -7.54 4.93
C MET A 123 -16.49 -6.72 4.88
N ILE A 124 -17.47 -7.17 4.08
CA ILE A 124 -18.79 -6.53 3.97
C ILE A 124 -19.59 -6.75 5.26
N ALA A 125 -19.65 -7.99 5.74
CA ALA A 125 -20.34 -8.34 6.97
C ALA A 125 -19.72 -7.62 8.19
N TRP A 126 -18.39 -7.56 8.26
CA TRP A 126 -17.68 -6.88 9.34
C TRP A 126 -17.95 -5.37 9.35
N ASN A 127 -17.89 -4.72 8.19
CA ASN A 127 -18.24 -3.31 8.07
C ASN A 127 -19.71 -3.05 8.45
N GLY A 128 -20.63 -3.94 8.05
CA GLY A 128 -22.03 -3.90 8.46
C GLY A 128 -22.22 -4.01 9.97
N ALA A 129 -21.51 -4.93 10.62
CA ALA A 129 -21.54 -5.08 12.08
C ALA A 129 -21.02 -3.83 12.80
N LEU A 130 -19.92 -3.23 12.34
CA LEU A 130 -19.38 -1.98 12.89
C LEU A 130 -20.35 -0.80 12.73
N LEU A 131 -21.01 -0.68 11.57
CA LEU A 131 -22.01 0.36 11.34
C LEU A 131 -23.25 0.16 12.20
N HIS A 132 -23.72 -1.09 12.33
CA HIS A 132 -24.85 -1.43 13.18
C HIS A 132 -24.57 -1.11 14.65
N ASP A 133 -23.39 -1.50 15.17
CA ASP A 133 -22.97 -1.18 16.54
C ASP A 133 -22.88 0.32 16.80
N ALA A 134 -22.47 1.10 15.79
CA ALA A 134 -22.47 2.56 15.84
C ALA A 134 -23.85 3.21 15.62
N GLY A 135 -24.92 2.43 15.40
CA GLY A 135 -26.26 2.94 15.09
C GLY A 135 -26.37 3.63 13.73
N LEU A 136 -25.45 3.37 12.80
CA LEU A 136 -25.35 4.01 11.49
C LEU A 136 -25.87 3.09 10.37
N ARG A 137 -26.49 3.70 9.35
CA ARG A 137 -26.92 3.03 8.10
C ARG A 137 -27.78 1.78 8.31
N ILE A 138 -28.61 1.78 9.36
CA ILE A 138 -29.61 0.74 9.61
C ILE A 138 -30.84 1.06 8.75
N ILE A 139 -31.15 0.17 7.80
CA ILE A 139 -32.32 0.27 6.94
C ILE A 139 -33.18 -0.97 7.20
N ASN A 140 -34.37 -0.76 7.76
CA ASN A 140 -35.31 -1.84 8.06
C ASN A 140 -36.26 -2.16 6.89
N ASP A 141 -36.47 -1.18 6.01
CA ASP A 141 -37.26 -1.33 4.79
C ASP A 141 -36.34 -1.45 3.57
N SER A 142 -36.29 -2.64 2.99
CA SER A 142 -35.44 -2.96 1.83
C SER A 142 -35.73 -2.11 0.59
N THR A 143 -36.91 -1.47 0.49
CA THR A 143 -37.25 -0.62 -0.65
C THR A 143 -36.49 0.72 -0.66
N HIS A 144 -35.87 1.08 0.48
CA HIS A 144 -35.12 2.32 0.65
C HIS A 144 -33.59 2.13 0.63
N VAL A 145 -33.10 1.00 0.13
CA VAL A 145 -31.66 0.75 -0.01
C VAL A 145 -31.10 1.60 -1.16
N ASP A 146 -30.22 2.53 -0.83
CA ASP A 146 -29.48 3.35 -1.79
C ASP A 146 -28.20 2.65 -2.28
N PHE A 147 -27.92 2.76 -3.57
CA PHE A 147 -26.75 2.20 -4.23
C PHE A 147 -25.89 3.33 -4.79
N SER A 148 -24.72 3.53 -4.19
CA SER A 148 -23.71 4.46 -4.71
C SER A 148 -22.52 3.67 -5.27
N PRO A 149 -22.04 4.00 -6.50
CA PRO A 149 -20.79 3.45 -7.02
C PRO A 149 -19.55 4.00 -6.30
N THR A 150 -19.73 5.02 -5.45
CA THR A 150 -18.64 5.74 -4.78
C THR A 150 -18.79 5.65 -3.28
N ALA A 151 -17.80 5.06 -2.61
CA ALA A 151 -17.64 5.09 -1.17
C ALA A 151 -16.34 5.83 -0.82
N VAL A 152 -16.47 7.06 -0.33
CA VAL A 152 -15.31 7.89 0.02
C VAL A 152 -14.69 7.39 1.32
N LEU A 153 -13.39 7.08 1.28
CA LEU A 153 -12.61 6.65 2.44
C LEU A 153 -11.75 7.83 2.92
N GLY A 154 -12.30 8.64 3.82
CA GLY A 154 -11.61 9.81 4.36
C GLY A 154 -11.26 10.85 3.31
N GLU A 155 -10.29 11.71 3.63
CA GLU A 155 -9.82 12.77 2.72
C GLU A 155 -8.66 12.28 1.84
N ASP A 156 -8.78 12.48 0.53
CA ASP A 156 -7.73 12.13 -0.43
C ASP A 156 -6.74 13.29 -0.63
N ILE A 157 -5.55 13.17 -0.03
CA ILE A 157 -4.49 14.17 -0.11
C ILE A 157 -3.44 13.90 -1.20
N ARG A 158 -3.68 12.96 -2.14
CA ARG A 158 -2.68 12.56 -3.16
C ARG A 158 -2.17 13.73 -4.01
N ASP A 159 -3.04 14.69 -4.30
CA ASP A 159 -2.69 15.86 -5.11
C ASP A 159 -1.81 16.84 -4.35
N LEU A 160 -2.02 16.98 -3.03
CA LEU A 160 -1.17 17.80 -2.16
C LEU A 160 0.24 17.21 -2.08
N VAL A 161 0.35 15.89 -1.87
CA VAL A 161 1.64 15.17 -1.88
C VAL A 161 2.36 15.35 -3.22
N ARG A 162 1.62 15.31 -4.35
CA ARG A 162 2.20 15.53 -5.69
C ARG A 162 2.74 16.95 -5.83
N LYS A 163 1.94 17.96 -5.43
CA LYS A 163 2.31 19.39 -5.51
C LYS A 163 3.52 19.73 -4.65
N ALA A 164 3.66 19.09 -3.48
CA ALA A 164 4.80 19.32 -2.58
C ALA A 164 6.16 18.88 -3.16
N ASN A 165 6.18 18.05 -4.22
CA ASN A 165 7.38 17.65 -4.96
C ASN A 165 8.57 17.21 -4.07
N ILE A 166 8.27 16.51 -2.98
CA ILE A 166 9.25 16.11 -1.98
C ILE A 166 10.30 15.19 -2.61
N LYS A 167 11.57 15.54 -2.44
CA LYS A 167 12.70 14.72 -2.86
C LYS A 167 13.02 13.71 -1.77
N VAL A 168 13.01 12.43 -2.13
CA VAL A 168 13.35 11.32 -1.24
C VAL A 168 14.48 10.51 -1.85
N LYS A 169 15.46 10.13 -1.02
CA LYS A 169 16.49 9.17 -1.43
C LYS A 169 15.86 7.77 -1.40
N PRO A 170 15.82 7.04 -2.54
CA PRO A 170 15.23 5.71 -2.56
C PRO A 170 15.96 4.78 -1.59
N LEU A 171 15.20 4.07 -0.75
CA LEU A 171 15.79 3.05 0.11
C LEU A 171 16.21 1.84 -0.72
N LYS A 172 17.33 1.22 -0.36
CA LYS A 172 17.79 -0.01 -0.99
C LYS A 172 16.86 -1.14 -0.58
N LEU A 173 16.03 -1.58 -1.52
CA LEU A 173 15.25 -2.82 -1.42
C LEU A 173 16.18 -3.97 -1.83
N THR A 174 16.86 -4.58 -0.86
CA THR A 174 17.62 -5.82 -1.09
C THR A 174 16.67 -6.94 -1.52
N SER A 175 17.08 -7.77 -2.48
CA SER A 175 16.27 -8.84 -3.08
C SER A 175 16.00 -10.03 -2.15
N ARG A 176 16.59 -10.06 -0.95
CA ARG A 176 16.43 -11.19 -0.03
C ARG A 176 15.08 -11.09 0.67
N ALA A 177 14.23 -12.10 0.47
CA ALA A 177 12.99 -12.26 1.21
C ALA A 177 13.27 -12.25 2.72
N PRO A 178 12.36 -11.70 3.56
CA PRO A 178 12.43 -11.96 4.99
C PRO A 178 12.41 -13.49 5.23
N PRO A 179 13.15 -13.98 6.24
CA PRO A 179 13.15 -15.39 6.61
C PRO A 179 11.74 -15.88 6.98
#